data_AF-A0A940RE84-F1
#
_entry.id   AF-A0A940RE84-F1
#
_cell.length_a   1.000
_cell.length_b   1.000
_cell.length_c   1.000
_cell.angle_alpha   90.00
_cell.angle_beta   90.00
_cell.angle_gamma   90.00
#
_symmetry.space_group_name_H-M   'P 1'
#
loop_
_entity.id
_entity.type
_entity.pdbx_description
1 polymer ?
#
loop_
_entity_poly.entity_id
_entity_poly.type
_entity_poly.pdbx_seq_one_letter_code
_entity_poly.pdbx_strand_id
1 'polypeptide(L)'
;MFNSSTPLHSFLEKIRTINFVQRLFFWIRIKNELISAASALSRMDADLQNTKNTVTELNNELSGYRKDISLLRDQKAKLEEAQNGLSEKLLERNNRITELSNQLATGLAQYKNSEAQVLTLKTELAETKESLRQVHQNLNEAREECLHLKNEEEVRKKEHSKAMDTFQKWREQLQADRNREIEERQEAEIERLRNLKQTWTEHESHVKARMKMLCQKHTIEYVTEFPHRGTPDNAIKLTNEYIVFDAKSPASDDLNNFPLYLKDQAEKAKKYARQEAVKKDIFFVVPSNTLEVIKQTLFALGDFDVYVVSVDVLEPLLLCLQKIETYEFAEQLTPEERENICRIIGRFTHLTKRRIQIDSFFAKQFMEMVLKCDSDLPEEIKMEVAAFEKAEKLNPPSDRRTKTIDNKQLQQDVNQLSLQIESSGVVTDDLSEELNRVRLYKTD
;
A
#
# COMPACT_ATOMS: atom_id res chain seq x y z
N MET A 1 28.50 -61.21 -166.26
CA MET A 1 27.22 -61.55 -166.89
C MET A 1 26.99 -60.52 -168.01
N PHE A 2 26.60 -60.97 -169.21
CA PHE A 2 26.53 -60.30 -170.52
C PHE A 2 27.87 -60.13 -171.27
N ASN A 3 28.17 -60.92 -172.32
CA ASN A 3 27.55 -61.04 -173.67
C ASN A 3 27.62 -59.72 -174.46
N SER A 4 28.47 -59.64 -175.50
CA SER A 4 28.18 -60.24 -176.81
C SER A 4 29.16 -59.76 -177.90
N SER A 5 29.61 -60.75 -178.68
CA SER A 5 29.87 -60.70 -180.13
C SER A 5 30.81 -59.61 -180.68
N THR A 6 32.10 -59.92 -180.68
CA THR A 6 33.12 -59.24 -181.47
C THR A 6 33.15 -59.77 -182.92
N PRO A 7 33.41 -58.89 -183.90
CA PRO A 7 33.44 -59.19 -185.35
C PRO A 7 34.47 -60.25 -185.80
N LEU A 8 35.28 -60.77 -184.87
CA LEU A 8 36.37 -61.72 -185.15
C LEU A 8 35.86 -63.08 -185.67
N HIS A 9 34.70 -63.55 -185.19
CA HIS A 9 34.19 -64.90 -185.53
C HIS A 9 33.61 -64.97 -186.96
N SER A 10 33.13 -63.85 -187.52
CA SER A 10 32.58 -63.77 -188.88
C SER A 10 33.67 -63.72 -189.97
N PHE A 11 34.87 -63.23 -189.63
CA PHE A 11 36.01 -63.09 -190.54
C PHE A 11 36.64 -64.43 -190.93
N LEU A 12 36.79 -65.35 -189.96
CA LEU A 12 37.49 -66.63 -190.15
C LEU A 12 36.73 -67.62 -191.07
N GLU A 13 35.40 -67.61 -191.06
CA GLU A 13 34.58 -68.52 -191.88
C GLU A 13 34.67 -68.21 -193.39
N LYS A 14 34.83 -66.94 -193.79
CA LYS A 14 34.80 -66.53 -195.21
C LYS A 14 36.09 -66.84 -195.98
N ILE A 15 37.21 -67.12 -195.31
CA ILE A 15 38.49 -67.39 -195.97
C ILE A 15 38.55 -68.82 -196.57
N ARG A 16 37.65 -69.72 -196.19
CA ARG A 16 37.73 -71.14 -196.58
C ARG A 16 37.18 -71.47 -197.97
N THR A 17 36.49 -70.55 -198.67
CA THR A 17 35.61 -70.90 -199.82
C THR A 17 35.93 -70.25 -201.20
N ILE A 18 37.09 -69.62 -201.43
CA ILE A 18 37.33 -68.86 -202.70
C ILE A 18 38.53 -69.34 -203.56
N ASN A 19 38.31 -69.47 -204.88
CA ASN A 19 39.17 -70.09 -205.92
C ASN A 19 39.83 -69.07 -206.92
N PHE A 20 40.80 -69.56 -207.70
CA PHE A 20 41.96 -68.92 -208.38
C PHE A 20 41.88 -67.50 -209.02
N VAL A 21 40.76 -67.04 -209.61
CA VAL A 21 40.64 -65.65 -210.17
C VAL A 21 40.23 -64.61 -209.12
N GLN A 22 39.68 -65.04 -207.98
CA GLN A 22 39.34 -64.16 -206.84
C GLN A 22 40.46 -64.07 -205.78
N ARG A 23 41.58 -64.81 -205.95
CA ARG A 23 42.79 -64.73 -205.10
C ARG A 23 43.73 -63.56 -205.42
N LEU A 24 43.45 -62.76 -206.46
CA LEU A 24 44.40 -61.72 -206.91
C LEU A 24 44.13 -60.29 -206.41
N PHE A 25 42.93 -59.84 -206.02
CA PHE A 25 42.75 -58.46 -205.49
C PHE A 25 41.69 -58.27 -204.37
N PHE A 26 41.31 -59.33 -203.64
CA PHE A 26 40.43 -59.27 -202.46
C PHE A 26 41.12 -58.65 -201.19
N TRP A 27 42.15 -57.82 -201.38
CA TRP A 27 43.03 -57.28 -200.32
C TRP A 27 42.54 -55.98 -199.68
N ILE A 28 41.66 -55.22 -200.35
CA ILE A 28 41.09 -53.99 -199.78
C ILE A 28 40.11 -54.30 -198.64
N ARG A 29 39.41 -55.43 -198.69
CA ARG A 29 38.39 -55.78 -197.70
C ARG A 29 38.97 -56.41 -196.43
N ILE A 30 40.05 -57.20 -196.55
CA ILE A 30 40.75 -57.80 -195.40
C ILE A 30 41.49 -56.75 -194.56
N LYS A 31 42.06 -55.71 -195.18
CA LYS A 31 42.76 -54.62 -194.46
C LYS A 31 41.80 -53.82 -193.57
N ASN A 32 40.58 -53.55 -194.04
CA ASN A 32 39.62 -52.74 -193.29
C ASN A 32 39.04 -53.51 -192.08
N GLU A 33 38.84 -54.82 -192.17
CA GLU A 33 38.36 -55.62 -191.03
C GLU A 33 39.45 -55.83 -189.96
N LEU A 34 40.74 -55.86 -190.33
CA LEU A 34 41.86 -56.00 -189.38
C LEU A 34 42.17 -54.71 -188.60
N ILE A 35 42.01 -53.54 -189.24
CA ILE A 35 42.17 -52.23 -188.58
C ILE A 35 41.06 -51.99 -187.54
N SER A 36 39.84 -52.47 -187.80
CA SER A 36 38.74 -52.41 -186.85
C SER A 36 39.02 -53.24 -185.58
N ALA A 37 39.51 -54.48 -185.73
CA ALA A 37 39.82 -55.36 -184.61
C ALA A 37 40.98 -54.84 -183.72
N ALA A 38 42.03 -54.25 -184.30
CA ALA A 38 43.16 -53.70 -183.52
C ALA A 38 42.75 -52.48 -182.67
N SER A 39 41.87 -51.61 -183.20
CA SER A 39 41.39 -50.43 -182.47
C SER A 39 40.51 -50.77 -181.26
N ALA A 40 39.78 -51.89 -181.30
CA ALA A 40 38.98 -52.37 -180.18
C ALA A 40 39.84 -52.93 -179.04
N LEU A 41 40.97 -53.58 -179.38
CA LEU A 41 41.87 -54.17 -178.37
C LEU A 41 42.58 -53.11 -177.52
N SER A 42 43.06 -52.01 -178.12
CA SER A 42 43.69 -50.91 -177.37
C SER A 42 42.72 -50.18 -176.43
N ARG A 43 41.42 -50.12 -176.73
CA ARG A 43 40.43 -49.53 -175.82
C ARG A 43 40.20 -50.41 -174.58
N MET A 44 40.21 -51.72 -174.76
CA MET A 44 39.95 -52.66 -173.67
C MET A 44 41.09 -52.67 -172.64
N ASP A 45 42.34 -52.44 -173.06
CA ASP A 45 43.49 -52.34 -172.16
C ASP A 45 43.46 -51.07 -171.29
N ALA A 46 42.94 -49.96 -171.84
CA ALA A 46 42.77 -48.71 -171.09
C ALA A 46 41.73 -48.83 -169.95
N ASP A 47 40.62 -49.52 -170.17
CA ASP A 47 39.58 -49.71 -169.14
C ASP A 47 40.05 -50.62 -167.98
N LEU A 48 40.92 -51.58 -168.28
CA LEU A 48 41.47 -52.50 -167.27
C LEU A 48 42.42 -51.77 -166.31
N GLN A 49 43.20 -50.79 -166.80
CA GLN A 49 44.03 -49.96 -165.93
C GLN A 49 43.19 -49.03 -165.04
N ASN A 50 42.11 -48.45 -165.58
CA ASN A 50 41.26 -47.54 -164.83
C ASN A 50 40.55 -48.23 -163.65
N THR A 51 40.04 -49.45 -163.87
CA THR A 51 39.39 -50.23 -162.82
C THR A 51 40.37 -50.61 -161.69
N LYS A 52 41.63 -50.90 -162.01
CA LYS A 52 42.64 -51.23 -160.99
C LYS A 52 42.93 -50.05 -160.04
N ASN A 53 42.97 -48.83 -160.57
CA ASN A 53 43.18 -47.63 -159.76
C ASN A 53 42.02 -47.36 -158.79
N THR A 54 40.77 -47.59 -159.21
CA THR A 54 39.60 -47.41 -158.32
C THR A 54 39.59 -48.37 -157.13
N VAL A 55 40.06 -49.61 -157.32
CA VAL A 55 40.15 -50.60 -156.23
C VAL A 55 41.21 -50.19 -155.21
N THR A 56 42.31 -49.58 -155.64
CA THR A 56 43.34 -49.07 -154.71
C THR A 56 42.86 -47.86 -153.90
N GLU A 57 42.06 -46.97 -154.48
CA GLU A 57 41.48 -45.83 -153.75
C GLU A 57 40.50 -46.28 -152.66
N LEU A 58 39.57 -47.19 -152.98
CA LEU A 58 38.59 -47.68 -152.02
C LEU A 58 39.23 -48.39 -150.81
N ASN A 59 40.33 -49.12 -151.01
CA ASN A 59 41.05 -49.76 -149.90
C ASN A 59 41.71 -48.74 -148.96
N ASN A 60 42.19 -47.61 -149.50
CA ASN A 60 42.76 -46.54 -148.68
C ASN A 60 41.67 -45.86 -147.83
N GLU A 61 40.49 -45.58 -148.40
CA GLU A 61 39.35 -45.04 -147.65
C GLU A 61 38.90 -45.97 -146.52
N LEU A 62 38.83 -47.28 -146.79
CA LEU A 62 38.44 -48.28 -145.79
C LEU A 62 39.41 -48.34 -144.61
N SER A 63 40.70 -48.11 -144.85
CA SER A 63 41.71 -47.99 -143.80
C SER A 63 41.56 -46.70 -142.97
N GLY A 64 41.11 -45.60 -143.60
CA GLY A 64 40.83 -44.32 -142.95
C GLY A 64 39.69 -44.44 -141.95
N TYR A 65 38.54 -44.97 -142.39
CA TYR A 65 37.37 -45.14 -141.51
C TYR A 65 37.63 -46.04 -140.30
N ARG A 66 38.49 -47.05 -140.42
CA ARG A 66 38.89 -47.89 -139.27
C ARG A 66 39.64 -47.09 -138.19
N LYS A 67 40.49 -46.13 -138.58
CA LYS A 67 41.21 -45.28 -137.62
C LYS A 67 40.25 -44.33 -136.90
N ASP A 68 39.28 -43.75 -137.61
CA ASP A 68 38.30 -42.83 -137.00
C ASP A 68 37.42 -43.53 -135.96
N ILE A 69 36.99 -44.77 -136.25
CA ILE A 69 36.22 -45.59 -135.29
C ILE A 69 37.03 -45.86 -134.00
N SER A 70 38.34 -46.11 -134.13
CA SER A 70 39.21 -46.27 -132.96
C SER A 70 39.29 -45.00 -132.13
N LEU A 71 39.48 -43.84 -132.79
CA LEU A 71 39.63 -42.56 -132.12
C LEU A 71 38.36 -42.15 -131.36
N LEU A 72 37.18 -42.37 -131.96
CA LEU A 72 35.89 -42.07 -131.32
C LEU A 72 35.64 -42.92 -130.07
N ARG A 73 36.08 -44.19 -130.09
CA ARG A 73 35.93 -45.09 -128.94
C ARG A 73 36.77 -44.62 -127.74
N ASP A 74 37.99 -44.17 -127.99
CA ASP A 74 38.86 -43.59 -126.95
C ASP A 74 38.32 -42.26 -126.41
N GLN A 75 37.75 -41.42 -127.27
CA GLN A 75 37.10 -40.18 -126.83
C GLN A 75 35.89 -40.46 -125.94
N LYS A 76 35.06 -41.45 -126.27
CA LYS A 76 33.92 -41.87 -125.44
C LYS A 76 34.37 -42.33 -124.06
N ALA A 77 35.40 -43.18 -123.98
CA ALA A 77 35.91 -43.67 -122.70
C ALA A 77 36.41 -42.54 -121.79
N LYS A 78 37.12 -41.55 -122.36
CA LYS A 78 37.58 -40.37 -121.62
C LYS A 78 36.42 -39.52 -121.08
N LEU A 79 35.33 -39.41 -121.83
CA LEU A 79 34.12 -38.69 -121.39
C LEU A 79 33.40 -39.40 -120.25
N GLU A 80 33.28 -40.74 -120.31
CA GLU A 80 32.67 -41.54 -119.24
C GLU A 80 33.49 -41.45 -117.94
N GLU A 81 34.81 -41.47 -118.02
CA GLU A 81 35.70 -41.27 -116.87
C GLU A 81 35.54 -39.86 -116.25
N ALA A 82 35.48 -38.82 -117.09
CA ALA A 82 35.23 -37.45 -116.63
C ALA A 82 33.84 -37.29 -115.99
N GLN A 83 32.81 -37.95 -116.53
CA GLN A 83 31.45 -37.92 -115.99
C GLN A 83 31.39 -38.57 -114.60
N ASN A 84 32.04 -39.72 -114.41
CA ASN A 84 32.11 -40.39 -113.11
C ASN A 84 32.85 -39.55 -112.07
N GLY A 85 33.99 -38.96 -112.43
CA GLY A 85 34.76 -38.08 -111.53
C GLY A 85 34.01 -36.81 -111.14
N LEU A 86 33.17 -36.25 -112.03
CA LEU A 86 32.28 -35.13 -111.70
C LEU A 86 31.15 -35.54 -110.74
N SER A 87 30.56 -36.73 -110.95
CA SER A 87 29.50 -37.25 -110.09
C SER A 87 29.98 -37.48 -108.65
N GLU A 88 31.20 -38.01 -108.48
CA GLU A 88 31.80 -38.24 -107.17
C GLU A 88 32.04 -36.91 -106.41
N LYS A 89 32.58 -35.90 -107.10
CA LYS A 89 32.75 -34.54 -106.53
C LYS A 89 31.43 -33.87 -106.16
N LEU A 90 30.36 -34.14 -106.91
CA LEU A 90 29.02 -33.66 -106.59
C LEU A 90 28.49 -34.29 -105.30
N LEU A 91 28.68 -35.60 -105.13
CA LEU A 91 28.29 -36.31 -103.92
C LEU A 91 29.06 -35.81 -102.69
N GLU A 92 30.38 -35.65 -102.81
CA GLU A 92 31.21 -35.12 -101.73
C GLU A 92 30.79 -33.70 -101.32
N ARG A 93 30.55 -32.82 -102.30
CA ARG A 93 30.04 -31.47 -102.03
C ARG A 93 28.67 -31.48 -101.38
N ASN A 94 27.76 -32.37 -101.79
CA ASN A 94 26.45 -32.51 -101.14
C ASN A 94 26.59 -32.94 -99.68
N ASN A 95 27.43 -33.93 -99.39
CA ASN A 95 27.70 -34.35 -98.01
C ASN A 95 28.30 -33.21 -97.17
N ARG A 96 29.18 -32.40 -97.77
CA ARG A 96 29.74 -31.23 -97.09
C ARG A 96 28.69 -30.15 -96.83
N ILE A 97 27.78 -29.91 -97.77
CA ILE A 97 26.66 -28.98 -97.60
C ILE A 97 25.74 -29.45 -96.46
N THR A 98 25.41 -30.74 -96.38
CA THR A 98 24.57 -31.27 -95.29
C THR A 98 25.24 -31.14 -93.93
N GLU A 99 26.55 -31.41 -93.85
CA GLU A 99 27.32 -31.26 -92.61
C GLU A 99 27.36 -29.79 -92.15
N LEU A 100 27.67 -28.87 -93.06
CA LEU A 100 27.68 -27.43 -92.76
C LEU A 100 26.28 -26.92 -92.38
N SER A 101 25.22 -27.41 -93.03
CA SER A 101 23.84 -27.07 -92.68
C SER A 101 23.47 -27.53 -91.27
N ASN A 102 23.91 -28.72 -90.85
CA ASN A 102 23.69 -29.23 -89.50
C ASN A 102 24.46 -28.42 -88.45
N GLN A 103 25.73 -28.08 -88.72
CA GLN A 103 26.54 -27.24 -87.83
C GLN A 103 25.98 -25.83 -87.69
N LEU A 104 25.44 -25.27 -88.78
CA LEU A 104 24.78 -23.97 -88.74
C LEU A 104 23.50 -24.02 -87.91
N ALA A 105 22.71 -25.09 -88.05
CA ALA A 105 21.48 -25.27 -87.26
C ALA A 105 21.77 -25.42 -85.75
N THR A 106 22.79 -26.19 -85.37
CA THR A 106 23.19 -26.35 -83.96
C THR A 106 23.78 -25.06 -83.39
N GLY A 107 24.62 -24.35 -84.15
CA GLY A 107 25.15 -23.03 -83.76
C GLY A 107 24.05 -22.00 -83.55
N LEU A 108 23.04 -21.97 -84.42
CA LEU A 108 21.90 -21.06 -84.32
C LEU A 108 21.02 -21.38 -83.10
N ALA A 109 20.82 -22.66 -82.77
CA ALA A 109 20.12 -23.08 -81.56
C ALA A 109 20.89 -22.68 -80.29
N GLN A 110 22.22 -22.86 -80.27
CA GLN A 110 23.07 -22.43 -79.15
C GLN A 110 23.04 -20.91 -78.97
N TYR A 111 23.12 -20.15 -80.05
CA TYR A 111 23.02 -18.69 -80.01
C TYR A 111 21.68 -18.21 -79.44
N LYS A 112 20.56 -18.81 -79.87
CA LYS A 112 19.23 -18.48 -79.31
C LYS A 112 19.14 -18.79 -77.82
N ASN A 113 19.74 -19.90 -77.38
CA ASN A 113 19.75 -20.25 -75.96
C ASN A 113 20.60 -19.28 -75.13
N SER A 114 21.80 -18.92 -75.60
CA SER A 114 22.64 -17.94 -74.91
C SER A 114 22.03 -16.54 -74.91
N GLU A 115 21.35 -16.14 -75.99
CA GLU A 115 20.59 -14.89 -76.05
C GLU A 115 19.46 -14.86 -75.01
N ALA A 116 18.70 -15.97 -74.87
CA ALA A 116 17.67 -16.08 -73.85
C ALA A 116 18.25 -16.00 -72.42
N GLN A 117 19.37 -16.66 -72.15
CA GLN A 117 20.06 -16.57 -70.85
C GLN A 117 20.56 -15.17 -70.54
N VAL A 118 21.08 -14.45 -71.54
CA VAL A 118 21.50 -13.05 -71.36
C VAL A 118 20.29 -12.16 -71.02
N LEU A 119 19.13 -12.42 -71.61
CA LEU A 119 17.91 -11.67 -71.29
C LEU A 119 17.45 -11.94 -69.86
N THR A 120 17.43 -13.20 -69.41
CA THR A 120 17.03 -13.56 -68.03
C THR A 120 18.01 -13.00 -67.00
N LEU A 121 19.32 -13.06 -67.26
CA LEU A 121 20.32 -12.46 -66.37
C LEU A 121 20.20 -10.94 -66.30
N LYS A 122 19.81 -10.29 -67.39
CA LYS A 122 19.55 -8.83 -67.39
C LYS A 122 18.34 -8.48 -66.54
N THR A 123 17.26 -9.27 -66.58
CA THR A 123 16.08 -9.02 -65.75
C THR A 123 16.39 -9.26 -64.27
N GLU A 124 17.07 -10.35 -63.93
CA GLU A 124 17.51 -10.62 -62.54
C GLU A 124 18.46 -9.54 -62.02
N LEU A 125 19.38 -9.04 -62.86
CA LEU A 125 20.26 -7.93 -62.48
C LEU A 125 19.48 -6.63 -62.21
N ALA A 126 18.40 -6.38 -62.95
CA ALA A 126 17.56 -5.21 -62.72
C ALA A 126 16.77 -5.35 -61.41
N GLU A 127 16.18 -6.51 -61.15
CA GLU A 127 15.43 -6.81 -59.93
C GLU A 127 16.31 -6.76 -58.67
N THR A 128 17.51 -7.35 -58.73
CA THR A 128 18.47 -7.32 -57.62
C THR A 128 18.96 -5.90 -57.33
N LYS A 129 19.19 -5.07 -58.36
CA LYS A 129 19.54 -3.64 -58.18
C LYS A 129 18.43 -2.86 -57.51
N GLU A 130 17.18 -3.09 -57.90
CA GLU A 130 16.03 -2.42 -57.30
C GLU A 130 15.84 -2.86 -55.84
N SER A 131 15.94 -4.16 -55.56
CA SER A 131 15.91 -4.68 -54.19
C SER A 131 17.04 -4.10 -53.33
N LEU A 132 18.26 -4.00 -53.86
CA LEU A 132 19.38 -3.37 -53.16
C LEU A 132 19.10 -1.89 -52.83
N ARG A 133 18.49 -1.15 -53.78
CA ARG A 133 18.10 0.25 -53.57
C ARG A 133 17.06 0.37 -52.44
N GLN A 134 16.06 -0.49 -52.42
CA GLN A 134 15.03 -0.50 -51.37
C GLN A 134 15.62 -0.84 -50.00
N VAL A 135 16.51 -1.84 -49.92
CA VAL A 135 17.20 -2.19 -48.67
C VAL A 135 18.07 -1.03 -48.18
N HIS A 136 18.77 -0.33 -49.07
CA HIS A 136 19.54 0.85 -48.71
C HIS A 136 18.66 2.00 -48.18
N GLN A 137 17.48 2.23 -48.78
CA GLN A 137 16.54 3.23 -48.30
C GLN A 137 16.04 2.87 -46.91
N ASN A 138 15.55 1.64 -46.71
CA ASN A 138 15.07 1.15 -45.41
C ASN A 138 16.16 1.20 -44.35
N LEU A 139 17.41 0.89 -44.71
CA LEU A 139 18.56 0.98 -43.81
C LEU A 139 18.82 2.42 -43.36
N ASN A 140 18.68 3.39 -44.26
CA ASN A 140 18.85 4.80 -43.92
C ASN A 140 17.72 5.30 -43.03
N GLU A 141 16.46 4.97 -43.34
CA GLU A 141 15.30 5.31 -42.51
C GLU A 141 15.43 4.73 -41.10
N ALA A 142 15.78 3.44 -40.97
CA ALA A 142 16.01 2.79 -39.69
C ALA A 142 17.18 3.41 -38.91
N ARG A 143 18.22 3.91 -39.59
CA ARG A 143 19.35 4.61 -38.96
C ARG A 143 18.92 5.97 -38.41
N GLU A 144 18.12 6.73 -39.15
CA GLU A 144 17.59 8.01 -38.71
C GLU A 144 16.67 7.83 -37.49
N GLU A 145 15.79 6.83 -37.52
CA GLU A 145 14.93 6.49 -36.37
C GLU A 145 15.74 6.07 -35.14
N CYS A 146 16.75 5.21 -35.31
CA CYS A 146 17.67 4.83 -34.23
C CYS A 146 18.36 6.06 -33.61
N LEU A 147 18.76 7.03 -34.42
CA LEU A 147 19.40 8.25 -33.94
C LEU A 147 18.42 9.14 -33.18
N HIS A 148 17.20 9.30 -33.69
CA HIS A 148 16.13 10.03 -33.00
C HIS A 148 15.81 9.42 -31.64
N LEU A 149 15.53 8.11 -31.60
CA LEU A 149 15.20 7.39 -30.37
C LEU A 149 16.32 7.48 -29.33
N LYS A 150 17.59 7.40 -29.77
CA LYS A 150 18.75 7.55 -28.89
C LYS A 150 18.83 8.95 -28.29
N ASN A 151 18.60 9.99 -29.09
CA ASN A 151 18.59 11.37 -28.59
C ASN A 151 17.44 11.60 -27.60
N GLU A 152 16.25 11.08 -27.88
CA GLU A 152 15.10 11.17 -26.99
C GLU A 152 15.32 10.41 -25.68
N GLU A 153 15.95 9.23 -25.74
CA GLU A 153 16.34 8.48 -24.55
C GLU A 153 17.36 9.25 -23.68
N GLU A 154 18.35 9.89 -24.30
CA GLU A 154 19.31 10.75 -23.59
C GLU A 154 18.65 11.96 -22.92
N VAL A 155 17.69 12.60 -23.60
CA VAL A 155 16.91 13.70 -23.02
C VAL A 155 16.08 13.20 -21.82
N ARG A 156 15.33 12.10 -21.99
CA ARG A 156 14.55 11.50 -20.90
C ARG A 156 15.41 11.10 -19.70
N LYS A 157 16.59 10.54 -19.94
CA LYS A 157 17.56 10.22 -18.85
C LYS A 157 18.00 11.47 -18.11
N LYS A 158 18.31 12.56 -18.81
CA LYS A 158 18.71 13.84 -18.19
C LYS A 158 17.57 14.46 -17.39
N GLU A 159 16.36 14.47 -17.93
CA GLU A 159 15.17 14.97 -17.22
C GLU A 159 14.85 14.14 -15.99
N HIS A 160 14.91 12.81 -16.10
CA HIS A 160 14.71 11.90 -14.99
C HIS A 160 15.77 12.09 -13.90
N SER A 161 17.04 12.24 -14.27
CA SER A 161 18.13 12.53 -13.32
C SER A 161 17.88 13.84 -12.57
N LYS A 162 17.51 14.91 -13.29
CA LYS A 162 17.18 16.20 -12.65
C LYS A 162 15.98 16.08 -11.72
N ALA A 163 14.93 15.37 -12.14
CA ALA A 163 13.77 15.11 -11.30
C ALA A 163 14.18 14.34 -10.03
N MET A 164 14.99 13.29 -10.16
CA MET A 164 15.50 12.52 -9.02
C MET A 164 16.35 13.36 -8.08
N ASP A 165 17.22 14.24 -8.59
CA ASP A 165 17.99 15.17 -7.76
C ASP A 165 17.07 16.13 -6.99
N THR A 166 16.01 16.64 -7.63
CA THR A 166 15.03 17.47 -6.94
C THR A 166 14.26 16.68 -5.90
N PHE A 167 13.80 15.46 -6.19
CA PHE A 167 13.11 14.61 -5.23
C PHE A 167 14.00 14.25 -4.03
N GLN A 168 15.28 13.99 -4.27
CA GLN A 168 16.23 13.69 -3.20
C GLN A 168 16.41 14.91 -2.29
N LYS A 169 16.57 16.11 -2.84
CA LYS A 169 16.63 17.35 -2.05
C LYS A 169 15.36 17.58 -1.24
N TRP A 170 14.18 17.36 -1.83
CA TRP A 170 12.90 17.48 -1.13
C TRP A 170 12.76 16.45 -0.01
N ARG A 171 13.19 15.21 -0.25
CA ARG A 171 13.21 14.15 0.77
C ARG A 171 14.11 14.51 1.95
N GLU A 172 15.32 15.01 1.66
CA GLU A 172 16.27 15.46 2.69
C GLU A 172 15.72 16.64 3.50
N GLN A 173 15.12 17.63 2.84
CA GLN A 173 14.45 18.76 3.52
C GLN A 173 13.30 18.29 4.40
N LEU A 174 12.42 17.43 3.89
CA LEU A 174 11.29 16.89 4.66
C LEU A 174 11.78 16.09 5.87
N GLN A 175 12.84 15.30 5.73
CA GLN A 175 13.41 14.54 6.83
C GLN A 175 14.05 15.46 7.87
N ALA A 176 14.74 16.53 7.44
CA ALA A 176 15.30 17.54 8.35
C ALA A 176 14.20 18.29 9.11
N ASP A 177 13.13 18.71 8.43
CA ASP A 177 11.99 19.40 9.06
C ASP A 177 11.27 18.49 10.07
N ARG A 178 11.10 17.21 9.76
CA ARG A 178 10.53 16.24 10.70
C ARG A 178 11.41 16.01 11.93
N ASN A 179 12.72 15.90 11.74
CA ASN A 179 13.64 15.76 12.85
C ASN A 179 13.62 17.01 13.74
N ARG A 180 13.60 18.19 13.13
CA ARG A 180 13.48 19.46 13.85
C ARG A 180 12.18 19.57 14.63
N GLU A 181 11.04 19.18 14.04
CA GLU A 181 9.74 19.16 14.74
C GLU A 181 9.76 18.20 15.93
N ILE A 182 10.41 17.03 15.80
CA ILE A 182 10.57 16.07 16.89
C ILE A 182 11.46 16.65 18.00
N GLU A 183 12.60 17.25 17.65
CA GLU A 183 13.52 17.89 18.60
C GLU A 183 12.83 19.04 19.34
N GLU A 184 12.10 19.91 18.64
CA GLU A 184 11.33 21.02 19.25
C GLU A 184 10.24 20.51 20.20
N ARG A 185 9.54 19.42 19.86
CA ARG A 185 8.56 18.78 20.75
C ARG A 185 9.20 18.13 21.97
N GLN A 186 10.35 17.47 21.79
CA GLN A 186 11.08 16.84 22.88
C GLN A 186 11.62 17.90 23.85
N GLU A 187 12.21 18.97 23.34
CA GLU A 187 12.69 20.09 24.15
C GLU A 187 11.54 20.75 24.91
N ALA A 188 10.41 20.98 24.26
CA ALA A 188 9.23 21.54 24.91
C ALA A 188 8.70 20.65 26.06
N GLU A 189 8.70 19.32 25.88
CA GLU A 189 8.27 18.40 26.94
C GLU A 189 9.31 18.30 28.07
N ILE A 190 10.60 18.32 27.76
CA ILE A 190 11.68 18.38 28.76
C ILE A 190 11.56 19.65 29.59
N GLU A 191 11.34 20.79 28.94
CA GLU A 191 11.19 22.08 29.60
C GLU A 191 9.91 22.13 30.44
N ARG A 192 8.81 21.56 29.93
CA ARG A 192 7.58 21.39 30.72
C ARG A 192 7.84 20.57 31.99
N LEU A 193 8.49 19.41 31.88
CA LEU A 193 8.82 18.55 33.03
C LEU A 193 9.77 19.25 34.01
N ARG A 194 10.75 20.01 33.51
CA ARG A 194 11.65 20.82 34.34
C ARG A 194 10.86 21.86 35.15
N ASN A 195 9.96 22.60 34.50
CA ASN A 195 9.13 23.61 35.16
C ASN A 195 8.19 23.01 36.23
N LEU A 196 7.64 21.82 35.96
CA LEU A 196 6.84 21.07 36.96
C LEU A 196 7.68 20.70 38.19
N LYS A 197 8.87 20.13 37.99
CA LYS A 197 9.79 19.74 39.08
C LYS A 197 10.26 20.94 39.90
N GLN A 198 10.55 22.06 39.23
CA GLN A 198 10.90 23.29 39.93
C GLN A 198 9.75 23.76 40.82
N THR A 199 8.53 23.80 40.27
CA THR A 199 7.31 24.15 41.02
C THR A 199 7.13 23.25 42.25
N TRP A 200 7.35 21.93 42.12
CA TRP A 200 7.19 20.99 43.23
C TRP A 200 8.26 21.10 44.30
N THR A 201 9.49 21.44 43.91
CA THR A 201 10.62 21.64 44.82
C THR A 201 10.44 22.93 45.63
N GLU A 202 9.97 23.99 44.97
CA GLU A 202 9.74 25.30 45.61
C GLU A 202 8.39 25.38 46.34
N HIS A 203 7.50 24.41 46.13
CA HIS A 203 6.11 24.41 46.63
C HIS A 203 6.00 24.65 48.14
N GLU A 204 6.75 23.90 48.95
CA GLU A 204 6.70 24.03 50.42
C GLU A 204 7.10 25.45 50.87
N SER A 205 8.17 25.98 50.29
CA SER A 205 8.66 27.33 50.58
C SER A 205 7.66 28.40 50.12
N HIS A 206 7.03 28.21 48.95
CA HIS A 206 6.03 29.11 48.41
C HIS A 206 4.76 29.12 49.26
N VAL A 207 4.24 27.95 49.65
CA VAL A 207 3.08 27.84 50.55
C VAL A 207 3.35 28.55 51.86
N LYS A 208 4.54 28.36 52.44
CA LYS A 208 4.94 29.01 53.70
C LYS A 208 5.00 30.53 53.58
N ALA A 209 5.61 31.05 52.51
CA ALA A 209 5.65 32.49 52.25
C ALA A 209 4.24 33.07 52.05
N ARG A 210 3.40 32.38 51.28
CA ARG A 210 2.01 32.77 51.01
C ARG A 210 1.17 32.76 52.29
N MET A 211 1.26 31.71 53.11
CA MET A 211 0.56 31.61 54.39
C MET A 211 0.94 32.75 55.34
N LYS A 212 2.23 33.06 55.49
CA LYS A 212 2.68 34.20 56.32
C LYS A 212 2.12 35.53 55.83
N MET A 213 2.16 35.76 54.52
CA MET A 213 1.63 36.98 53.92
C MET A 213 0.10 37.09 54.10
N LEU A 214 -0.63 36.01 53.88
CA LEU A 214 -2.09 35.97 54.07
C LEU A 214 -2.49 36.16 55.54
N CYS A 215 -1.77 35.54 56.46
CA CYS A 215 -2.01 35.71 57.89
C CYS A 215 -1.76 37.15 58.34
N GLN A 216 -0.69 37.79 57.86
CA GLN A 216 -0.43 39.22 58.11
C GLN A 216 -1.51 40.12 57.52
N LYS A 217 -1.95 39.83 56.28
CA LYS A 217 -2.98 40.61 55.58
C LYS A 217 -4.33 40.57 56.31
N HIS A 218 -4.73 39.41 56.80
CA HIS A 218 -6.05 39.18 57.41
C HIS A 218 -6.04 39.18 58.94
N THR A 219 -4.93 39.57 59.56
CA THR A 219 -4.74 39.62 61.03
C THR A 219 -5.02 38.26 61.70
N ILE A 220 -4.57 37.16 61.07
CA ILE A 220 -4.65 35.80 61.60
C ILE A 220 -3.31 35.46 62.29
N GLU A 221 -3.35 34.81 63.45
CA GLU A 221 -2.16 34.43 64.21
C GLU A 221 -1.45 33.24 63.51
N TYR A 222 -0.31 33.51 62.87
CA TYR A 222 0.55 32.47 62.30
C TYR A 222 1.51 31.92 63.35
N VAL A 223 1.57 30.59 63.48
CA VAL A 223 2.41 29.92 64.48
C VAL A 223 3.78 29.60 63.89
N THR A 224 4.82 30.30 64.37
CA THR A 224 6.20 30.08 63.90
C THR A 224 6.86 28.87 64.55
N GLU A 225 6.57 28.61 65.82
CA GLU A 225 7.07 27.47 66.58
C GLU A 225 5.89 26.68 67.13
N PHE A 226 5.67 25.49 66.58
CA PHE A 226 4.55 24.65 66.98
C PHE A 226 4.84 24.01 68.36
N PRO A 227 3.98 24.23 69.37
CA PRO A 227 4.28 23.87 70.76
C PRO A 227 4.15 22.36 71.08
N HIS A 228 3.72 21.55 70.12
CA HIS A 228 3.41 20.14 70.35
C HIS A 228 4.21 19.19 69.43
N ARG A 229 4.12 17.88 69.70
CA ARG A 229 4.96 16.86 69.05
C ARG A 229 4.56 16.60 67.60
N GLY A 230 5.50 16.82 66.68
CA GLY A 230 5.28 16.68 65.24
C GLY A 230 4.99 18.04 64.63
N THR A 231 6.04 18.69 64.14
CA THR A 231 5.98 20.04 63.56
C THR A 231 5.31 19.96 62.19
N PRO A 232 4.13 20.58 62.01
CA PRO A 232 3.55 20.76 60.68
C PRO A 232 4.32 21.82 59.90
N ASP A 233 4.21 21.80 58.57
CA ASP A 233 4.89 22.79 57.72
C ASP A 233 4.36 24.21 57.99
N ASN A 234 3.05 24.34 58.16
CA ASN A 234 2.37 25.57 58.53
C ASN A 234 1.25 25.28 59.53
N ALA A 235 1.09 26.18 60.49
CA ALA A 235 -0.03 26.16 61.43
C ALA A 235 -0.49 27.59 61.71
N ILE A 236 -1.79 27.75 61.88
CA ILE A 236 -2.42 28.98 62.33
C ILE A 236 -3.16 28.71 63.64
N LYS A 237 -3.40 29.77 64.40
CA LYS A 237 -4.22 29.71 65.61
C LYS A 237 -5.48 30.54 65.40
N LEU A 238 -6.63 29.90 65.60
CA LEU A 238 -7.98 30.50 65.57
C LEU A 238 -8.74 29.90 66.75
N THR A 239 -9.60 30.67 67.44
CA THR A 239 -10.44 30.17 68.56
C THR A 239 -9.70 29.37 69.66
N ASN A 240 -8.44 29.70 69.95
CA ASN A 240 -7.54 28.96 70.85
C ASN A 240 -7.19 27.51 70.43
N GLU A 241 -7.55 27.11 69.22
CA GLU A 241 -7.15 25.85 68.61
C GLU A 241 -6.12 26.10 67.49
N TYR A 242 -5.29 25.10 67.23
CA TYR A 242 -4.34 25.10 66.12
C TYR A 242 -4.94 24.39 64.91
N ILE A 243 -4.89 25.04 63.75
CA ILE A 243 -5.29 24.44 62.47
C ILE A 243 -4.04 24.18 61.65
N VAL A 244 -3.91 22.95 61.16
CA VAL A 244 -2.71 22.46 60.46
C VAL A 244 -2.86 22.55 58.95
N PHE A 245 -1.84 23.13 58.31
CA PHE A 245 -1.68 23.24 56.86
C PHE A 245 -0.34 22.60 56.45
N ASP A 246 -0.39 21.34 56.04
CA ASP A 246 0.79 20.55 55.68
C ASP A 246 0.98 20.62 54.16
N ALA A 247 2.14 21.05 53.67
CA ALA A 247 2.40 21.13 52.24
C ALA A 247 2.78 19.75 51.70
N LYS A 248 2.19 19.34 50.58
CA LYS A 248 2.48 18.08 49.92
C LYS A 248 2.66 18.30 48.43
N SER A 249 3.82 17.88 47.92
CA SER A 249 4.13 17.90 46.48
C SER A 249 4.59 16.50 46.02
N PRO A 250 4.47 16.19 44.72
CA PRO A 250 4.98 14.95 44.15
C PRO A 250 6.51 14.91 44.24
N ALA A 251 7.06 13.77 44.67
CA ALA A 251 8.51 13.54 44.74
C ALA A 251 9.07 12.78 43.51
N SER A 252 8.19 12.25 42.64
CA SER A 252 8.55 11.43 41.49
C SER A 252 7.99 12.02 40.20
N ASP A 253 8.63 11.68 39.08
CA ASP A 253 8.25 12.09 37.72
C ASP A 253 6.88 11.53 37.32
N ASP A 254 6.49 10.39 37.89
CA ASP A 254 5.18 9.77 37.67
C ASP A 254 4.15 10.27 38.67
N LEU A 255 3.25 11.14 38.17
CA LEU A 255 2.16 11.73 38.93
C LEU A 255 1.12 10.70 39.41
N ASN A 256 1.03 9.52 38.79
CA ASN A 256 0.03 8.51 39.15
C ASN A 256 0.19 7.97 40.58
N ASN A 257 1.40 8.06 41.15
CA ASN A 257 1.67 7.64 42.53
C ASN A 257 1.30 8.69 43.57
N PHE A 258 1.01 9.93 43.16
CA PHE A 258 0.76 11.03 44.09
C PHE A 258 -0.51 10.84 44.94
N PRO A 259 -1.65 10.34 44.42
CA PRO A 259 -2.82 10.04 45.25
C PRO A 259 -2.57 8.96 46.32
N LEU A 260 -1.79 7.93 45.98
CA LEU A 260 -1.39 6.89 46.95
C LEU A 260 -0.50 7.48 48.05
N TYR A 261 0.46 8.33 47.67
CA TYR A 261 1.28 9.07 48.62
C TYR A 261 0.43 9.94 49.56
N LEU A 262 -0.55 10.68 49.04
CA LEU A 262 -1.45 11.50 49.86
C LEU A 262 -2.25 10.65 50.87
N LYS A 263 -2.72 9.47 50.46
CA LYS A 263 -3.41 8.53 51.35
C LYS A 263 -2.50 8.06 52.50
N ASP A 264 -1.27 7.64 52.18
CA ASP A 264 -0.29 7.22 53.19
C ASP A 264 0.09 8.37 54.15
N GLN A 265 0.14 9.60 53.65
CA GLN A 265 0.40 10.78 54.48
C GLN A 265 -0.81 11.12 55.35
N ALA A 266 -2.04 10.95 54.87
CA ALA A 266 -3.26 11.19 55.63
C ALA A 266 -3.34 10.26 56.85
N GLU A 267 -3.00 8.98 56.70
CA GLU A 267 -2.91 8.04 57.83
C GLU A 267 -1.85 8.47 58.86
N LYS A 268 -0.70 8.99 58.39
CA LYS A 268 0.38 9.53 59.25
C LYS A 268 0.01 10.85 59.92
N ALA A 269 -0.97 11.60 59.40
CA ALA A 269 -1.44 12.86 59.98
C ALA A 269 -2.14 12.67 61.34
N LYS A 270 -2.44 11.41 61.74
CA LYS A 270 -2.91 11.06 63.10
C LYS A 270 -2.02 11.62 64.22
N LYS A 271 -0.74 11.88 63.94
CA LYS A 271 0.19 12.51 64.89
C LYS A 271 -0.26 13.91 65.35
N TYR A 272 -0.94 14.67 64.48
CA TYR A 272 -1.47 16.00 64.78
C TYR A 272 -2.80 15.89 65.53
N ALA A 273 -3.73 15.07 65.03
CA ALA A 273 -5.07 14.89 65.59
C ALA A 273 -5.12 14.30 67.01
N ARG A 274 -4.04 13.68 67.49
CA ARG A 274 -3.94 13.19 68.89
C ARG A 274 -3.83 14.31 69.93
N GLN A 275 -3.58 15.53 69.50
CA GLN A 275 -3.35 16.67 70.39
C GLN A 275 -4.68 17.40 70.62
N GLU A 276 -5.06 17.61 71.88
CA GLU A 276 -6.36 18.21 72.22
C GLU A 276 -6.50 19.67 71.74
N ALA A 277 -5.39 20.40 71.65
CA ALA A 277 -5.38 21.79 71.18
C ALA A 277 -5.39 21.93 69.65
N VAL A 278 -5.45 20.83 68.89
CA VAL A 278 -5.41 20.83 67.42
C VAL A 278 -6.78 20.46 66.88
N LYS A 279 -7.28 21.26 65.94
CA LYS A 279 -8.54 20.98 65.26
C LYS A 279 -8.45 19.66 64.49
N LYS A 280 -9.55 18.90 64.50
CA LYS A 280 -9.64 17.59 63.82
C LYS A 280 -9.66 17.69 62.29
N ASP A 281 -9.84 18.89 61.75
CA ASP A 281 -9.75 19.16 60.32
C ASP A 281 -8.31 19.54 59.95
N ILE A 282 -7.65 18.68 59.16
CA ILE A 282 -6.28 18.89 58.70
C ILE A 282 -6.29 19.20 57.20
N PHE A 283 -5.52 20.19 56.76
CA PHE A 283 -5.47 20.60 55.36
C PHE A 283 -4.12 20.23 54.73
N PHE A 284 -4.16 19.40 53.68
CA PHE A 284 -3.02 19.13 52.81
C PHE A 284 -3.04 20.10 51.65
N VAL A 285 -2.00 20.95 51.57
CA VAL A 285 -1.86 21.97 50.55
C VAL A 285 -1.04 21.44 49.38
N VAL A 286 -1.66 21.25 48.23
CA VAL A 286 -1.05 20.69 47.02
C VAL A 286 -0.89 21.73 45.90
N PRO A 287 0.09 21.57 44.99
CA PRO A 287 0.23 22.48 43.86
C PRO A 287 -0.94 22.31 42.88
N SER A 288 -1.42 23.40 42.28
CA SER A 288 -2.58 23.39 41.40
C SER A 288 -2.40 22.50 40.15
N ASN A 289 -1.16 22.31 39.68
CA ASN A 289 -0.83 21.43 38.56
C ASN A 289 -1.03 19.92 38.87
N THR A 290 -1.26 19.53 40.13
CA THR A 290 -1.47 18.14 40.55
C THR A 290 -2.95 17.75 40.63
N LEU A 291 -3.86 18.72 40.54
CA LEU A 291 -5.29 18.51 40.76
C LEU A 291 -5.92 17.54 39.74
N GLU A 292 -5.42 17.50 38.52
CA GLU A 292 -5.93 16.58 37.47
C GLU A 292 -5.83 15.10 37.87
N VAL A 293 -4.84 14.75 38.70
CA VAL A 293 -4.58 13.36 39.10
C VAL A 293 -5.24 13.01 40.44
N ILE A 294 -5.65 14.02 41.22
CA ILE A 294 -6.28 13.83 42.53
C ILE A 294 -7.80 13.66 42.34
N LYS A 295 -8.29 12.44 42.45
CA LYS A 295 -9.74 12.13 42.39
C LYS A 295 -10.44 12.25 43.75
N GLN A 296 -9.72 12.02 44.84
CA GLN A 296 -10.23 12.04 46.20
C GLN A 296 -9.62 13.23 46.95
N THR A 297 -10.46 14.18 47.35
CA THR A 297 -10.05 15.40 48.06
C THR A 297 -10.35 15.34 49.56
N LEU A 298 -11.03 14.30 50.03
CA LEU A 298 -11.37 14.09 51.44
C LEU A 298 -10.99 12.68 51.87
N PHE A 299 -10.17 12.57 52.91
CA PHE A 299 -9.89 11.33 53.62
C PHE A 299 -10.55 11.39 55.00
N ALA A 300 -11.71 10.72 55.13
CA ALA A 300 -12.42 10.63 56.40
C ALA A 300 -11.84 9.51 57.25
N LEU A 301 -11.10 9.85 58.33
CA LEU A 301 -10.37 8.89 59.17
C LEU A 301 -11.01 8.65 60.54
N GLY A 302 -12.29 9.03 60.69
CA GLY A 302 -13.15 8.77 61.86
C GLY A 302 -12.79 9.63 63.07
N ASP A 303 -11.53 9.60 63.50
CA ASP A 303 -11.00 10.42 64.59
C ASP A 303 -10.72 11.87 64.15
N PHE A 304 -10.43 12.07 62.87
CA PHE A 304 -10.07 13.33 62.22
C PHE A 304 -10.27 13.22 60.70
N ASP A 305 -10.34 14.35 60.01
CA ASP A 305 -10.53 14.41 58.55
C ASP A 305 -9.38 15.17 57.89
N VAL A 306 -8.92 14.67 56.74
CA VAL A 306 -7.87 15.31 55.94
C VAL A 306 -8.45 15.80 54.62
N TYR A 307 -8.40 17.12 54.41
CA TYR A 307 -8.85 17.81 53.21
C TYR A 307 -7.66 18.16 52.33
N VAL A 308 -7.70 17.74 51.06
CA VAL A 308 -6.72 18.10 50.05
C VAL A 308 -7.18 19.37 49.34
N VAL A 309 -6.42 20.44 49.48
CA VAL A 309 -6.74 21.78 48.96
C VAL A 309 -5.58 22.30 48.12
N SER A 310 -5.88 23.07 47.07
CA SER A 310 -4.84 23.73 46.28
C SER A 310 -4.33 24.99 46.96
N VAL A 311 -3.12 25.43 46.58
CA VAL A 311 -2.54 26.71 47.02
C VAL A 311 -3.46 27.91 46.74
N ASP A 312 -4.24 27.84 45.66
CA ASP A 312 -5.09 28.96 45.23
C ASP A 312 -6.30 29.20 46.15
N VAL A 313 -6.72 28.18 46.89
CA VAL A 313 -7.87 28.23 47.79
C VAL A 313 -7.48 28.71 49.20
N LEU A 314 -6.19 28.85 49.50
CA LEU A 314 -5.72 29.22 50.85
C LEU A 314 -6.36 30.50 51.38
N GLU A 315 -6.42 31.57 50.58
CA GLU A 315 -6.98 32.85 51.04
C GLU A 315 -8.49 32.77 51.31
N PRO A 316 -9.33 32.28 50.38
CA PRO A 316 -10.74 32.03 50.67
C PRO A 316 -10.97 31.11 51.88
N LEU A 317 -10.16 30.05 52.03
CA LEU A 317 -10.29 29.09 53.13
C LEU A 317 -9.98 29.74 54.48
N LEU A 318 -8.91 30.53 54.57
CA LEU A 318 -8.56 31.28 55.78
C LEU A 318 -9.66 32.26 56.18
N LEU A 319 -10.20 33.00 55.21
CA LEU A 319 -11.32 33.91 55.45
C LEU A 319 -12.59 33.18 55.90
N CYS A 320 -12.88 32.00 55.33
CA CYS A 320 -13.99 31.16 55.77
C CYS A 320 -13.80 30.68 57.21
N LEU A 321 -12.60 30.23 57.58
CA LEU A 321 -12.29 29.79 58.95
C LEU A 321 -12.41 30.95 59.95
N GLN A 322 -11.90 32.14 59.59
CA GLN A 322 -12.06 33.36 60.39
C GLN A 322 -13.54 33.77 60.50
N LYS A 323 -14.33 33.60 59.43
CA LYS A 323 -15.76 33.90 59.45
C LYS A 323 -16.51 32.94 60.38
N ILE A 324 -16.18 31.65 60.35
CA ILE A 324 -16.72 30.64 61.27
C ILE A 324 -16.38 31.00 62.71
N GLU A 325 -15.13 31.42 62.98
CA GLU A 325 -14.73 31.96 64.28
C GLU A 325 -15.61 33.14 64.71
N THR A 326 -15.83 34.14 63.85
CA THR A 326 -16.76 35.24 64.19
C THR A 326 -18.19 34.78 64.40
N TYR A 327 -18.66 33.67 63.80
CA TYR A 327 -19.99 33.14 64.08
C TYR A 327 -20.04 32.41 65.43
N GLU A 328 -19.01 31.64 65.77
CA GLU A 328 -18.85 31.04 67.11
C GLU A 328 -18.80 32.12 68.21
N PHE A 329 -18.22 33.30 67.91
CA PHE A 329 -18.24 34.45 68.80
C PHE A 329 -19.51 35.32 68.70
N ALA A 330 -20.15 35.41 67.53
CA ALA A 330 -21.43 36.13 67.33
C ALA A 330 -22.61 35.36 67.95
N GLU A 331 -22.44 34.07 68.26
CA GLU A 331 -23.24 33.32 69.22
C GLU A 331 -23.01 33.72 70.69
N GLN A 332 -22.36 34.86 70.97
CA GLN A 332 -22.73 35.62 72.15
C GLN A 332 -24.11 36.24 71.92
N LEU A 333 -25.13 35.41 72.12
CA LEU A 333 -26.57 35.73 72.28
C LEU A 333 -26.86 37.22 72.22
N THR A 334 -27.72 37.64 71.27
CA THR A 334 -28.28 38.99 71.32
C THR A 334 -28.83 39.28 72.72
N PRO A 335 -28.82 40.54 73.20
CA PRO A 335 -29.36 40.87 74.54
C PRO A 335 -30.75 40.27 74.77
N GLU A 336 -31.56 40.18 73.72
CA GLU A 336 -32.89 39.58 73.68
C GLU A 336 -32.89 38.06 73.88
N GLU A 337 -31.99 37.32 73.23
CA GLU A 337 -31.86 35.87 73.40
C GLU A 337 -31.28 35.51 74.77
N ARG A 338 -30.36 36.33 75.29
CA ARG A 338 -29.85 36.21 76.65
C ARG A 338 -30.96 36.44 77.68
N GLU A 339 -31.77 37.48 77.50
CA GLU A 339 -32.94 37.74 78.34
C GLU A 339 -33.95 36.59 78.25
N ASN A 340 -34.20 36.06 77.05
CA ASN A 340 -35.10 34.93 76.86
C ASN A 340 -34.60 33.64 77.53
N ILE A 341 -33.32 33.31 77.40
CA ILE A 341 -32.72 32.16 78.10
C ILE A 341 -32.75 32.37 79.61
N CYS A 342 -32.37 33.54 80.11
CA CYS A 342 -32.48 33.88 81.54
C CYS A 342 -33.93 33.78 82.04
N ARG A 343 -34.91 34.19 81.22
CA ARG A 343 -36.34 34.07 81.54
C ARG A 343 -36.81 32.62 81.57
N ILE A 344 -36.39 31.80 80.60
CA ILE A 344 -36.75 30.37 80.54
C ILE A 344 -36.11 29.61 81.71
N ILE A 345 -34.82 29.83 81.96
CA ILE A 345 -34.11 29.23 83.09
C ILE A 345 -34.72 29.71 84.40
N GLY A 346 -34.99 31.01 84.55
CA GLY A 346 -35.66 31.56 85.73
C GLY A 346 -37.04 30.94 85.98
N ARG A 347 -37.85 30.76 84.93
CA ARG A 347 -39.15 30.07 85.02
C ARG A 347 -38.99 28.59 85.38
N PHE A 348 -38.05 27.89 84.74
CA PHE A 348 -37.76 26.50 85.03
C PHE A 348 -37.29 26.32 86.48
N THR A 349 -36.33 27.11 86.93
CA THR A 349 -35.85 27.10 88.32
C THR A 349 -36.99 27.40 89.29
N HIS A 350 -37.84 28.39 89.02
CA HIS A 350 -38.98 28.69 89.89
C HIS A 350 -40.00 27.54 89.95
N LEU A 351 -40.37 26.97 88.79
CA LEU A 351 -41.30 25.83 88.72
C LEU A 351 -40.73 24.60 89.42
N THR A 352 -39.45 24.29 89.22
CA THR A 352 -38.76 23.18 89.88
C THR A 352 -38.69 23.41 91.39
N LYS A 353 -38.35 24.61 91.86
CA LYS A 353 -38.38 24.96 93.29
C LYS A 353 -39.77 24.77 93.88
N ARG A 354 -40.82 25.25 93.20
CA ARG A 354 -42.21 25.06 93.63
C ARG A 354 -42.62 23.60 93.67
N ARG A 355 -42.20 22.81 92.69
CA ARG A 355 -42.45 21.36 92.67
C ARG A 355 -41.78 20.66 93.85
N ILE A 356 -40.50 20.96 94.11
CA ILE A 356 -39.76 20.43 95.25
C ILE A 356 -40.44 20.81 96.58
N GLN A 357 -40.90 22.05 96.72
CA GLN A 357 -41.65 22.48 97.91
C GLN A 357 -42.95 21.68 98.12
N ILE A 358 -43.73 21.49 97.05
CA ILE A 358 -44.99 20.73 97.09
C ILE A 358 -44.71 19.25 97.43
N ASP A 359 -43.76 18.63 96.75
CA ASP A 359 -43.40 17.23 96.99
C ASP A 359 -42.82 17.05 98.40
N SER A 360 -42.03 18.00 98.91
CA SER A 360 -41.52 18.01 100.29
C SER A 360 -42.65 18.13 101.32
N PHE A 361 -43.63 19.01 101.08
CA PHE A 361 -44.81 19.13 101.93
C PHE A 361 -45.60 17.82 101.99
N PHE A 362 -45.91 17.22 100.83
CA PHE A 362 -46.64 15.96 100.80
C PHE A 362 -45.84 14.81 101.42
N ALA A 363 -44.51 14.77 101.22
CA ALA A 363 -43.66 13.79 101.89
C ALA A 363 -43.73 13.90 103.42
N LYS A 364 -43.71 15.12 103.97
CA LYS A 364 -43.91 15.35 105.43
C LYS A 364 -45.29 14.87 105.89
N GLN A 365 -46.36 15.24 105.17
CA GLN A 365 -47.73 14.83 105.51
C GLN A 365 -47.95 13.31 105.44
N PHE A 366 -47.41 12.64 104.41
CA PHE A 366 -47.48 11.19 104.30
C PHE A 366 -46.68 10.50 105.40
N MET A 367 -45.50 11.00 105.75
CA MET A 367 -44.72 10.47 106.87
C MET A 367 -45.45 10.63 108.20
N GLU A 368 -46.07 11.78 108.46
CA GLU A 368 -46.91 11.97 109.66
C GLU A 368 -48.08 10.98 109.71
N MET A 369 -48.72 10.71 108.57
CA MET A 369 -49.80 9.73 108.48
C MET A 369 -49.29 8.31 108.74
N VAL A 370 -48.16 7.92 108.15
CA VAL A 370 -47.53 6.61 108.36
C VAL A 370 -47.13 6.44 109.83
N LEU A 371 -46.55 7.46 110.46
CA LEU A 371 -46.19 7.44 111.88
C LEU A 371 -47.42 7.36 112.79
N LYS A 372 -48.51 8.07 112.49
CA LYS A 372 -49.78 7.96 113.22
C LYS A 372 -50.40 6.58 113.07
N CYS A 373 -50.38 6.01 111.87
CA CYS A 373 -50.81 4.63 111.66
C CYS A 373 -49.96 3.64 112.48
N ASP A 374 -48.63 3.83 112.55
CA ASP A 374 -47.75 2.97 113.34
C ASP A 374 -47.92 3.20 114.86
N SER A 375 -48.25 4.40 115.33
CA SER A 375 -48.48 4.65 116.76
C SER A 375 -49.85 4.20 117.26
N ASP A 376 -50.89 4.35 116.42
CA ASP A 376 -52.29 4.26 116.86
C ASP A 376 -52.94 2.89 116.56
N LEU A 377 -52.30 2.04 115.73
CA LEU A 377 -52.81 0.70 115.44
C LEU A 377 -52.47 -0.32 116.55
N PRO A 378 -53.39 -1.23 116.92
CA PRO A 378 -53.08 -2.41 117.73
C PRO A 378 -52.08 -3.35 117.03
N GLU A 379 -51.21 -4.00 117.80
CA GLU A 379 -50.11 -4.85 117.28
C GLU A 379 -50.59 -6.02 116.38
N GLU A 380 -51.78 -6.58 116.62
CA GLU A 380 -52.36 -7.61 115.75
C GLU A 380 -52.64 -7.07 114.33
N ILE A 381 -53.18 -5.85 114.23
CA ILE A 381 -53.49 -5.21 112.95
C ILE A 381 -52.20 -4.78 112.25
N LYS A 382 -51.18 -4.32 112.98
CA LYS A 382 -49.86 -3.99 112.39
C LYS A 382 -49.21 -5.18 111.71
N MET A 383 -49.28 -6.36 112.32
CA MET A 383 -48.75 -7.59 111.70
C MET A 383 -49.46 -7.93 110.40
N GLU A 384 -50.78 -7.71 110.33
CA GLU A 384 -51.58 -7.94 109.13
C GLU A 384 -51.28 -6.89 108.05
N VAL A 385 -51.18 -5.61 108.41
CA VAL A 385 -50.77 -4.51 107.52
C VAL A 385 -49.38 -4.77 106.91
N ALA A 386 -48.40 -5.18 107.73
CA ALA A 386 -47.06 -5.51 107.24
C ALA A 386 -47.05 -6.74 106.30
N ALA A 387 -48.02 -7.66 106.44
CA ALA A 387 -48.18 -8.77 105.51
C ALA A 387 -48.79 -8.32 104.18
N PHE A 388 -49.77 -7.39 104.21
CA PHE A 388 -50.35 -6.77 103.02
C PHE A 388 -49.33 -5.90 102.26
N GLU A 389 -48.55 -5.06 102.94
CA GLU A 389 -47.49 -4.25 102.32
C GLU A 389 -46.45 -5.11 101.58
N LYS A 390 -46.06 -6.26 102.16
CA LYS A 390 -45.17 -7.23 101.50
C LYS A 390 -45.80 -7.91 100.28
N ALA A 391 -47.12 -8.04 100.27
CA ALA A 391 -47.87 -8.68 99.20
C ALA A 391 -48.20 -7.71 98.06
N GLU A 392 -48.26 -6.41 98.34
CA GLU A 392 -48.60 -5.37 97.39
C GLU A 392 -47.44 -5.03 96.44
N LYS A 393 -47.76 -4.73 95.18
CA LYS A 393 -46.79 -4.52 94.09
C LYS A 393 -46.74 -3.03 93.74
N LEU A 394 -45.69 -2.34 94.14
CA LEU A 394 -45.57 -0.88 94.00
C LEU A 394 -45.22 -0.41 92.56
N ASN A 395 -44.86 -1.30 91.63
CA ASN A 395 -44.44 -0.92 90.28
C ASN A 395 -45.19 -1.69 89.16
N PRO A 396 -46.15 -1.06 88.44
CA PRO A 396 -46.94 -1.73 87.41
C PRO A 396 -46.18 -2.39 86.24
N PRO A 397 -45.00 -1.91 85.77
CA PRO A 397 -44.33 -2.52 84.60
C PRO A 397 -43.33 -3.64 84.93
N SER A 398 -42.89 -3.80 86.18
CA SER A 398 -41.89 -4.81 86.54
C SER A 398 -42.32 -5.54 87.82
N ASP A 399 -42.74 -6.78 87.63
CA ASP A 399 -43.33 -7.63 88.66
C ASP A 399 -42.27 -8.18 89.62
N ARG A 400 -41.74 -7.31 90.50
CA ARG A 400 -40.79 -7.70 91.56
C ARG A 400 -41.42 -7.41 92.93
N ARG A 401 -41.50 -8.44 93.78
CA ARG A 401 -41.83 -8.28 95.21
C ARG A 401 -40.69 -7.50 95.87
N THR A 402 -41.02 -6.38 96.51
CA THR A 402 -40.00 -5.43 97.00
C THR A 402 -39.72 -5.65 98.49
N LYS A 403 -38.49 -5.32 98.90
CA LYS A 403 -38.03 -5.29 100.30
C LYS A 403 -38.91 -4.35 101.12
N THR A 404 -39.22 -4.72 102.37
CA THR A 404 -39.87 -3.83 103.34
C THR A 404 -39.04 -2.56 103.49
N ILE A 405 -39.68 -1.39 103.36
CA ILE A 405 -39.02 -0.11 103.54
C ILE A 405 -39.12 0.25 105.03
N ASP A 406 -37.98 0.51 105.68
CA ASP A 406 -37.95 0.85 107.10
C ASP A 406 -38.36 2.32 107.31
N ASN A 407 -39.43 2.55 108.07
CA ASN A 407 -39.97 3.87 108.39
C ASN A 407 -38.93 4.77 109.09
N LYS A 408 -38.02 4.20 109.89
CA LYS A 408 -36.96 4.97 110.56
C LYS A 408 -35.89 5.45 109.58
N GLN A 409 -35.54 4.61 108.61
CA GLN A 409 -34.59 4.99 107.56
C GLN A 409 -35.21 6.04 106.63
N LEU A 410 -36.48 5.86 106.24
CA LEU A 410 -37.24 6.85 105.47
C LEU A 410 -37.27 8.22 106.15
N GLN A 411 -37.50 8.27 107.47
CA GLN A 411 -37.49 9.52 108.22
C GLN A 411 -36.11 10.21 108.20
N GLN A 412 -35.03 9.43 108.31
CA GLN A 412 -33.67 9.97 108.21
C GLN A 412 -33.39 10.52 106.81
N ASP A 413 -33.81 9.80 105.76
CA ASP A 413 -33.64 10.21 104.37
C ASP A 413 -34.44 11.49 104.07
N VAL A 414 -35.68 11.60 104.55
CA VAL A 414 -36.51 12.81 104.43
C VAL A 414 -35.89 14.00 105.17
N ASN A 415 -35.31 13.78 106.36
CA ASN A 415 -34.62 14.84 107.11
C ASN A 415 -33.33 15.29 106.41
N GLN A 416 -32.54 14.36 105.86
CA GLN A 416 -31.35 14.66 105.06
C GLN A 416 -31.71 15.42 103.78
N LEU A 417 -32.76 15.00 103.08
CA LEU A 417 -33.28 15.68 101.90
C LEU A 417 -33.76 17.10 102.25
N SER A 418 -34.44 17.29 103.38
CA SER A 418 -34.88 18.61 103.83
C SER A 418 -33.70 19.56 104.06
N LEU A 419 -32.62 19.09 104.69
CA LEU A 419 -31.38 19.86 104.88
C LEU A 419 -30.67 20.20 103.54
N GLN A 420 -30.70 19.28 102.58
CA GLN A 420 -30.18 19.52 101.22
C GLN A 420 -31.03 20.54 100.45
N ILE A 421 -32.35 20.54 100.63
CA ILE A 421 -33.29 21.48 100.02
C ILE A 421 -33.09 22.89 100.59
N GLU A 422 -32.95 23.00 101.92
CA GLU A 422 -32.70 24.28 102.61
C GLU A 422 -31.35 24.87 102.26
N SER A 423 -30.28 24.05 102.22
CA SER A 423 -28.95 24.51 101.79
C SER A 423 -28.92 24.95 100.31
N SER A 424 -29.84 24.45 99.49
CA SER A 424 -30.04 24.88 98.09
C SER A 424 -30.88 26.15 97.96
N GLY A 425 -31.23 26.80 99.08
CA GLY A 425 -31.97 28.07 99.12
C GLY A 425 -33.45 27.94 98.73
N VAL A 426 -34.06 26.79 98.98
CA VAL A 426 -35.50 26.55 98.79
C VAL A 426 -36.18 26.55 100.15
N VAL A 427 -37.02 27.55 100.41
CA VAL A 427 -37.76 27.69 101.68
C VAL A 427 -38.88 26.65 101.72
N THR A 428 -38.93 25.82 102.76
CA THR A 428 -39.98 24.78 102.94
C THR A 428 -40.89 25.07 104.13
N ASP A 429 -41.28 26.34 104.29
CA ASP A 429 -42.26 26.76 105.29
C ASP A 429 -43.61 26.05 105.08
N ASP A 430 -44.41 26.02 106.15
CA ASP A 430 -45.68 25.30 106.20
C ASP A 430 -46.70 25.87 105.20
N LEU A 431 -46.79 25.22 104.03
CA LEU A 431 -47.69 25.58 102.93
C LEU A 431 -49.16 25.21 103.18
N SER A 432 -49.48 24.68 104.38
CA SER A 432 -50.83 24.22 104.73
C SER A 432 -51.88 25.33 104.62
N GLU A 433 -51.55 26.57 105.02
CA GLU A 433 -52.48 27.71 104.87
C GLU A 433 -52.74 28.10 103.41
N GLU A 434 -51.75 28.01 102.53
CA GLU A 434 -51.88 28.39 101.11
C GLU A 434 -52.59 27.30 100.29
N LEU A 435 -52.27 26.02 100.51
CA LEU A 435 -52.94 24.91 99.82
C LEU A 435 -54.41 24.79 100.20
N ASN A 436 -54.77 25.03 101.46
CA ASN A 436 -56.16 24.99 101.91
C ASN A 436 -57.04 26.11 101.32
N ARG A 437 -56.42 27.18 100.78
CA ARG A 437 -57.13 28.27 100.08
C ARG A 437 -57.37 27.95 98.60
N VAL A 438 -56.74 26.93 98.04
CA VAL A 438 -56.93 26.52 96.65
C VAL A 438 -58.29 25.82 96.50
N ARG A 439 -59.25 26.48 95.86
CA ARG A 439 -60.55 25.87 95.53
C ARG A 439 -60.34 24.70 94.58
N LEU A 440 -60.55 23.47 95.06
CA LEU A 440 -60.39 22.24 94.29
C LEU A 440 -61.51 22.03 93.25
N TYR A 441 -62.62 22.77 93.37
CA TYR A 441 -63.76 22.72 92.44
C TYR A 441 -64.16 24.11 92.00
N LYS A 442 -64.52 24.26 90.71
CA LYS A 442 -65.31 25.42 90.27
C LYS A 442 -66.71 25.22 90.80
N THR A 443 -67.19 26.18 91.59
CA THR A 443 -68.62 26.35 91.83
C THR A 443 -69.24 26.80 90.51
N ASP A 444 -70.20 26.04 89.99
CA ASP A 444 -71.12 26.51 88.95
C ASP A 444 -71.88 27.77 89.39
#